data_AF-A0A7S1S8N0-F1
#
_entry.id   AF-A0A7S1S8N0-F1
#
_cell.length_a   1.000
_cell.length_b   1.000
_cell.length_c   1.000
_cell.angle_alpha   90.00
_cell.angle_beta   90.00
_cell.angle_gamma   90.00
#
_symmetry.space_group_name_H-M   'P 1'
#
loop_
_entity.id
_entity.type
_entity.pdbx_description
1 polymer ?
#
loop_
_entity_poly.entity_id
_entity_poly.type
_entity_poly.pdbx_seq_one_letter_code
_entity_poly.pdbx_strand_id
1 'polypeptide(L)'
;EACLPLLRRIVESPEISKVFWGAESDFVCLVHHLGVQPTGCVDAQLAFCRDSNHRLGMSRMLRLVPGPLTARLPKKDLIDWDAVYSQNGRVWTTPFRSHLATYAVDDVHRIEAILRSKVDDVHRI
;
A
#
# COMPACT_ATOMS: atom_id res chain seq x y z
N GLU A 1 -8.86 -15.43 13.86
CA GLU A 1 -9.90 -14.52 14.39
C GLU A 1 -9.34 -13.33 15.17
N ALA A 2 -8.23 -13.45 15.90
CA ALA A 2 -7.68 -12.36 16.74
C ALA A 2 -7.23 -11.08 16.02
N CYS A 3 -6.95 -11.11 14.70
CA CYS A 3 -6.39 -9.95 14.00
C CYS A 3 -7.42 -8.86 13.66
N LEU A 4 -8.69 -9.22 13.43
CA LEU A 4 -9.71 -8.25 12.99
C LEU A 4 -10.04 -7.19 14.07
N PRO A 5 -10.18 -7.55 15.37
CA PRO A 5 -10.35 -6.55 16.42
C PRO A 5 -9.18 -5.56 16.54
N LEU A 6 -7.94 -6.04 16.38
CA LEU A 6 -6.76 -5.18 16.39
C LEU A 6 -6.71 -4.29 15.15
N LEU A 7 -6.95 -4.86 13.97
CA LEU A 7 -7.04 -4.11 12.72
C LEU A 7 -8.07 -2.98 12.85
N ARG A 8 -9.27 -3.29 13.34
CA ARG A 8 -10.34 -2.31 13.54
C ARG A 8 -9.87 -1.17 14.47
N ARG A 9 -9.30 -1.51 15.64
CA ARG A 9 -8.75 -0.51 16.58
C ARG A 9 -7.73 0.43 15.94
N ILE A 10 -6.83 -0.12 15.12
CA ILE A 10 -5.81 0.68 14.44
C ILE A 10 -6.46 1.53 13.35
N VAL A 11 -7.19 0.89 12.43
CA VAL A 11 -7.73 1.52 11.22
C VAL A 11 -8.78 2.59 11.53
N GLU A 12 -9.59 2.41 12.57
CA GLU A 12 -10.64 3.36 12.99
C GLU A 12 -10.13 4.45 13.95
N SER A 13 -8.89 4.35 14.46
CA SER A 13 -8.35 5.36 15.38
C SER A 13 -7.89 6.63 14.66
N PRO A 14 -8.45 7.81 14.94
CA PRO A 14 -8.01 9.06 14.31
C PRO A 14 -6.61 9.50 14.77
N GLU A 15 -6.10 8.95 15.88
CA GLU A 15 -4.78 9.28 16.44
C GLU A 15 -3.63 8.63 15.68
N ILE A 16 -3.94 7.61 14.85
CA ILE A 16 -2.95 6.93 14.01
C ILE A 16 -3.18 7.39 12.58
N SER A 17 -2.15 7.99 11.97
CA SER A 17 -2.15 8.27 10.53
C SER A 17 -1.83 7.01 9.74
N LYS A 18 -2.67 6.69 8.75
CA LYS A 18 -2.48 5.52 7.87
C LYS A 18 -2.20 6.02 6.46
N VAL A 19 -1.13 5.53 5.87
CA VAL A 19 -0.71 5.93 4.53
C VAL A 19 -1.08 4.85 3.53
N PHE A 20 -1.76 5.25 2.47
CA PHE A 20 -2.20 4.40 1.35
C PHE A 20 -1.63 4.94 0.04
N TRP A 21 -1.68 4.11 -1.02
CA TRP A 21 -1.36 4.54 -2.38
C TRP A 21 -2.53 4.21 -3.32
N GLY A 22 -3.35 5.20 -3.65
CA GLY A 22 -4.58 4.99 -4.41
C GLY A 22 -5.61 4.24 -3.58
N ALA A 23 -6.06 4.87 -2.49
CA ALA A 23 -6.77 4.21 -1.39
C ALA A 23 -8.20 3.74 -1.70
N GLU A 24 -8.73 4.06 -2.88
CA GLU A 24 -10.15 3.92 -3.23
C GLU A 24 -10.62 2.47 -3.13
N SER A 25 -9.90 1.53 -3.74
CA SER A 25 -10.22 0.10 -3.65
C SER A 25 -10.01 -0.47 -2.25
N ASP A 26 -9.02 0.03 -1.51
CA ASP A 26 -8.76 -0.39 -0.14
C ASP A 26 -9.93 0.01 0.78
N PHE A 27 -10.46 1.22 0.61
CA PHE A 27 -11.62 1.70 1.37
C PHE A 27 -12.88 0.90 1.04
N VAL A 28 -13.11 0.59 -0.24
CA VAL A 28 -14.22 -0.30 -0.62
C VAL A 28 -14.09 -1.65 0.09
N CYS A 29 -12.89 -2.23 0.14
CA CYS A 29 -12.65 -3.49 0.82
C CYS A 29 -12.85 -3.39 2.34
N LEU A 30 -12.26 -2.39 2.99
CA LEU A 30 -12.39 -2.17 4.44
C LEU A 30 -13.85 -1.97 4.85
N VAL A 31 -14.59 -1.13 4.13
CA VAL A 31 -15.96 -0.77 4.49
C VAL A 31 -16.93 -1.89 4.15
N HIS A 32 -16.90 -2.41 2.91
CA HIS A 32 -17.93 -3.31 2.43
C HIS A 32 -17.64 -4.80 2.70
N HIS A 33 -16.36 -5.20 2.79
CA HIS A 33 -16.01 -6.61 3.05
C HIS A 33 -15.62 -6.87 4.50
N LEU A 34 -15.00 -5.89 5.18
CA LEU A 34 -14.51 -6.06 6.55
C LEU A 34 -15.33 -5.32 7.60
N GLY A 35 -16.24 -4.42 7.20
CA GLY A 35 -17.04 -3.62 8.12
C GLY A 35 -16.17 -2.76 9.05
N VAL A 36 -15.09 -2.18 8.51
CA VAL A 36 -14.15 -1.31 9.21
C VAL A 36 -14.26 0.09 8.60
N GLN A 37 -14.33 1.12 9.45
CA GLN A 37 -14.47 2.51 9.01
C GLN A 37 -13.13 3.26 9.08
N PRO A 38 -12.37 3.34 7.97
CA PRO A 38 -11.06 3.98 7.99
C PRO A 38 -11.13 5.46 8.39
N THR A 39 -10.35 5.85 9.40
CA THR A 39 -10.16 7.24 9.82
C THR A 39 -8.68 7.60 9.82
N GLY A 40 -8.35 8.90 9.76
CA GLY A 40 -6.94 9.35 9.75
C GLY A 40 -6.12 8.83 8.58
N CYS A 41 -6.77 8.61 7.42
CA CYS A 41 -6.14 8.02 6.24
C CYS A 41 -5.61 9.11 5.30
N VAL A 42 -4.41 8.89 4.78
CA VAL A 42 -3.72 9.75 3.83
C VAL A 42 -3.47 8.95 2.57
N ASP A 43 -4.03 9.37 1.44
CA ASP A 43 -3.64 8.83 0.15
C ASP A 43 -2.39 9.55 -0.34
N ALA A 44 -1.24 8.89 -0.23
CA ALA A 44 0.04 9.43 -0.66
C ALA A 44 0.07 9.72 -2.17
N GLN A 45 -0.70 8.99 -2.99
CA GLN A 45 -0.72 9.17 -4.44
C GLN A 45 -1.15 10.59 -4.82
N LEU A 46 -2.09 11.16 -4.07
CA LEU A 46 -2.63 12.50 -4.29
C LEU A 46 -1.56 13.60 -4.19
N ALA A 47 -0.51 13.40 -3.39
CA ALA A 47 0.59 14.36 -3.29
C ALA A 47 1.46 14.44 -4.58
N PHE A 48 1.34 13.46 -5.48
CA PHE A 48 2.13 13.38 -6.71
C PHE A 48 1.33 13.68 -7.97
N CYS A 49 0.03 13.94 -7.82
CA CYS A 49 -0.88 14.17 -8.93
C CYS A 49 -1.43 15.60 -8.86
N ARG A 50 -1.25 16.37 -9.94
CA ARG A 50 -1.77 17.74 -10.03
C ARG A 50 -3.28 17.79 -10.31
N ASP A 51 -3.83 16.71 -10.85
CA ASP A 51 -5.23 16.56 -11.23
C ASP A 51 -5.69 15.13 -10.94
N SER A 52 -6.96 14.95 -10.57
CA SER A 52 -7.56 13.66 -10.23
C SER A 52 -7.58 12.70 -11.42
N ASN A 53 -7.59 13.21 -12.66
CA ASN A 53 -7.54 12.40 -13.88
C ASN A 53 -6.14 11.83 -14.19
N HIS A 54 -5.10 12.28 -13.48
CA HIS A 54 -3.71 11.93 -13.74
C HIS A 54 -3.07 11.15 -12.59
N ARG A 55 -3.86 10.28 -11.93
CA ARG A 55 -3.37 9.36 -10.89
C ARG A 55 -2.31 8.40 -11.44
N LEU A 56 -1.12 8.41 -10.85
CA LEU A 56 -0.03 7.51 -11.23
C LEU A 56 -0.08 6.23 -10.39
N GLY A 57 -0.28 5.08 -11.05
CA GLY A 57 -0.10 3.79 -10.39
C GLY A 57 1.32 3.64 -9.82
N MET A 58 1.46 2.87 -8.73
CA MET A 58 2.71 2.75 -7.96
C MET A 58 3.90 2.36 -8.85
N SER A 59 3.72 1.38 -9.75
CA SER A 59 4.76 0.96 -10.69
C SER A 59 5.21 2.07 -11.64
N ARG A 60 4.30 2.98 -12.04
CA ARG A 60 4.66 4.14 -12.87
C ARG A 60 5.44 5.16 -12.05
N MET A 61 5.03 5.39 -10.80
CA MET A 61 5.71 6.32 -9.90
C MET A 61 7.13 5.86 -9.54
N LEU A 62 7.33 4.56 -9.29
CA LEU A 62 8.66 4.01 -8.97
C LEU A 62 9.69 4.21 -10.08
N ARG A 63 9.26 4.36 -11.34
CA ARG A 63 10.17 4.72 -12.45
C ARG A 63 10.75 6.13 -12.33
N LEU A 64 10.13 6.98 -11.52
CA LEU A 64 10.56 8.35 -11.25
C LEU A 64 11.39 8.45 -9.95
N VAL A 65 11.45 7.37 -9.17
CA VAL A 65 12.20 7.34 -7.91
C VAL A 65 13.67 7.06 -8.19
N PRO A 66 14.62 7.80 -7.57
CA PRO A 66 16.05 7.56 -7.71
C PRO A 66 16.46 6.10 -7.45
N GLY A 67 17.34 5.56 -8.30
CA GLY A 67 17.83 4.18 -8.21
C GLY A 67 18.31 3.73 -6.82
N PRO A 68 19.03 4.54 -6.04
CA PRO A 68 19.46 4.17 -4.70
C PRO A 68 18.31 3.83 -3.73
N LEU A 69 17.16 4.51 -3.87
CA LEU A 69 15.97 4.27 -3.03
C LEU A 69 15.19 3.03 -3.48
N THR A 70 15.33 2.61 -4.75
CA THR A 70 14.64 1.43 -5.29
C THR A 70 15.50 0.17 -5.30
N ALA A 71 16.82 0.28 -5.16
CA ALA A 71 17.77 -0.83 -5.23
C ALA A 71 17.54 -1.94 -4.21
N ARG A 72 16.93 -1.60 -3.06
CA ARG A 72 16.62 -2.55 -1.97
C ARG A 72 15.17 -3.04 -1.97
N LEU A 73 14.36 -2.60 -2.94
CA LEU A 73 12.98 -3.04 -3.01
C LEU A 73 12.91 -4.52 -3.41
N PRO A 74 11.97 -5.28 -2.81
CA PRO A 74 11.74 -6.65 -3.24
C PRO A 74 11.37 -6.74 -4.72
N LYS A 75 11.81 -7.82 -5.36
CA LYS A 75 11.37 -8.17 -6.72
C LYS A 75 9.93 -8.69 -6.62
N LYS A 76 8.99 -8.02 -7.31
CA LYS A 76 7.60 -8.47 -7.35
C LYS A 76 7.52 -9.73 -8.22
N ASP A 77 7.03 -10.83 -7.67
CA ASP A 77 6.50 -11.92 -8.48
C ASP A 77 5.15 -11.47 -9.06
N LEU A 78 4.84 -11.86 -10.30
CA LEU A 78 3.52 -11.62 -10.88
C LEU A 78 2.52 -12.52 -10.15
N ILE A 79 1.65 -11.93 -9.33
CA ILE A 79 0.48 -12.65 -8.82
C ILE A 79 -0.58 -12.62 -9.91
N ASP A 80 -1.08 -13.80 -10.27
CA ASP A 80 -2.26 -13.94 -11.10
C ASP A 80 -3.49 -13.51 -10.28
N TRP A 81 -3.98 -12.30 -10.56
CA TRP A 81 -5.14 -11.73 -9.88
C TRP A 81 -6.48 -12.22 -10.45
N ASP A 82 -6.48 -12.92 -11.60
CA ASP A 82 -7.69 -13.49 -12.21
C ASP A 82 -8.06 -14.86 -11.59
N ALA A 83 -7.18 -15.42 -10.77
CA ALA A 83 -7.47 -16.60 -9.98
C ALA A 83 -8.32 -16.25 -8.73
N VAL A 84 -8.89 -17.29 -8.08
CA VAL A 84 -9.86 -17.26 -6.94
C VAL A 84 -9.48 -16.30 -5.79
N TYR A 85 -8.23 -15.85 -5.76
CA TYR A 85 -7.61 -14.96 -4.79
C TYR A 85 -8.15 -13.51 -4.80
N SER A 86 -8.78 -13.07 -5.89
CA SER A 86 -9.39 -11.73 -6.02
C SER A 86 -10.66 -11.51 -5.20
N GLN A 87 -11.16 -12.56 -4.52
CA GLN A 87 -12.41 -12.51 -3.75
C GLN A 87 -12.22 -12.12 -2.27
N ASN A 88 -11.11 -11.46 -1.89
CA ASN A 88 -10.77 -11.14 -0.49
C ASN A 88 -10.80 -12.36 0.46
N GLY A 89 -10.62 -13.57 -0.10
CA GLY A 89 -10.50 -14.81 0.65
C GLY A 89 -9.10 -15.03 1.22
N ARG A 90 -8.93 -16.10 1.98
CA ARG A 90 -7.60 -16.52 2.44
C ARG A 90 -6.81 -17.04 1.24
N VAL A 91 -5.97 -16.19 0.64
CA VAL A 91 -5.23 -16.49 -0.59
C VAL A 91 -4.10 -17.51 -0.38
N TRP A 92 -3.47 -17.50 0.80
CA TRP A 92 -2.34 -18.37 1.10
C TRP A 92 -2.61 -19.28 2.29
N THR A 93 -2.18 -20.53 2.17
CA THR A 93 -2.19 -21.51 3.26
C THR A 93 -1.00 -21.28 4.19
N THR A 94 -1.22 -21.45 5.49
CA THR A 94 -0.14 -21.42 6.48
C THR A 94 0.53 -22.79 6.55
N PRO A 95 1.87 -22.87 6.69
CA PRO A 95 2.81 -21.76 6.81
C PRO A 95 3.08 -21.04 5.48
N PHE A 96 3.21 -19.71 5.53
CA PHE A 96 3.54 -18.92 4.34
C PHE A 96 4.97 -19.18 3.87
N ARG A 97 5.17 -19.25 2.55
CA ARG A 97 6.52 -19.24 1.98
C ARG A 97 7.14 -17.84 2.13
N SER A 98 8.46 -17.77 2.30
CA SER A 98 9.19 -16.51 2.54
C SER A 98 8.97 -15.43 1.48
N HIS A 99 8.83 -15.81 0.21
CA HIS A 99 8.54 -14.86 -0.88
C HIS A 99 7.15 -14.23 -0.76
N LEU A 100 6.16 -14.95 -0.21
CA LEU A 100 4.80 -14.41 0.02
C LEU A 100 4.79 -13.41 1.17
N ALA A 101 5.56 -13.68 2.23
CA ALA A 101 5.74 -12.72 3.31
C ALA A 101 6.45 -11.45 2.82
N THR A 102 7.45 -11.62 1.95
CA THR A 102 8.17 -10.51 1.30
C THR A 102 7.22 -9.68 0.44
N TYR A 103 6.37 -10.33 -0.36
CA TYR A 103 5.34 -9.67 -1.16
C TYR A 103 4.38 -8.85 -0.29
N ALA A 104 3.95 -9.37 0.86
CA ALA A 104 2.98 -8.68 1.72
C ALA A 104 3.48 -7.34 2.29
N VAL A 105 4.81 -7.17 2.42
CA VAL A 105 5.42 -5.91 2.92
C VAL A 105 5.98 -5.03 1.79
N ASP A 106 5.99 -5.54 0.57
CA ASP A 106 6.63 -4.95 -0.60
C ASP A 106 6.02 -3.59 -0.99
N ASP A 107 4.69 -3.51 -1.02
CA ASP A 107 3.99 -2.27 -1.35
C ASP A 107 4.19 -1.18 -0.27
N VAL A 108 4.39 -1.56 1.01
CA VAL A 108 4.74 -0.61 2.08
C VAL A 108 6.13 0.00 1.85
N HIS A 109 7.12 -0.82 1.53
CA HIS A 109 8.48 -0.32 1.23
C HIS A 109 8.53 0.53 -0.04
N ARG A 110 7.68 0.27 -1.02
CA ARG A 110 7.55 1.10 -2.21
C ARG A 110 6.99 2.47 -1.91
N ILE A 111 5.93 2.54 -1.08
CA ILE A 111 5.36 3.81 -0.61
C ILE A 111 6.45 4.60 0.13
N GLU A 112 7.20 3.95 1.02
CA GLU A 112 8.31 4.57 1.74
C GLU A 112 9.37 5.15 0.77
N ALA A 113 9.81 4.39 -0.23
CA ALA A 113 10.80 4.84 -1.20
C ALA A 113 10.32 6.06 -2.02
N ILE A 114 9.04 6.05 -2.42
CA ILE A 114 8.40 7.18 -3.13
C ILE A 114 8.31 8.42 -2.24
N LEU A 115 7.89 8.26 -0.98
CA LEU A 115 7.77 9.39 -0.05
C LEU A 115 9.13 10.01 0.27
N ARG A 116 10.15 9.18 0.52
CA ARG A 116 11.52 9.65 0.78
C ARG A 116 12.11 10.42 -0.40
N SER A 117 11.78 10.02 -1.63
CA SER A 117 12.26 10.74 -2.81
C SER A 117 11.74 12.18 -2.91
N LYS A 118 10.72 12.57 -2.14
CA LYS A 118 10.24 13.95 -2.06
C LYS A 118 10.85 14.75 -0.92
N VAL A 119 11.25 14.10 0.16
CA VAL A 119 11.89 14.77 1.30
C VAL A 119 13.32 15.18 0.94
N ASP A 120 14.05 14.34 0.18
CA ASP A 120 15.42 14.64 -0.23
C ASP A 120 15.51 15.79 -1.25
N ASP A 121 14.44 16.05 -2.01
CA ASP A 121 14.35 17.23 -2.90
C ASP A 121 14.19 18.54 -2.10
N VAL A 122 13.59 18.51 -0.91
CA VAL A 122 13.38 19.70 -0.06
C VAL A 122 14.67 20.19 0.60
N HIS A 123 15.64 19.30 0.83
CA HIS A 123 16.94 19.65 1.42
C HIS A 123 18.00 20.07 0.39
N ARG A 124 17.65 20.12 -0.90
CA ARG A 124 18.52 20.56 -2.00
C ARG A 124 18.23 21.99 -2.50
N ILE A 125 17.33 22.72 -1.85
CA ILE A 125 16.99 24.12 -2.14
C ILE A 125 17.70 25.04 -1.14
#